data_AF-I1XKA4-F1
#
_entry.id   AF-I1XKA4-F1
#
_cell.length_a   1.000
_cell.length_b   1.000
_cell.length_c   1.000
_cell.angle_alpha   90.00
_cell.angle_beta   90.00
_cell.angle_gamma   90.00
#
_symmetry.space_group_name_H-M   'P 1'
#
loop_
_entity.id
_entity.type
_entity.pdbx_description
1 polymer ?
#
loop_
_entity_poly.entity_id
_entity_poly.type
_entity_poly.pdbx_seq_one_letter_code
_entity_poly.pdbx_strand_id
1 'polypeptide(L)'
;MPFLKNGGLFIPTNKTYEMGEEVFILLTLLDEPEKIPVAGNIAWITPKAAQGNQAAGIGVHFSEGDGGANVVRGKIENHLVDKLKSDKATYTM
;
A
#
# COMPACT_ATOMS: atom_id res chain seq x y z
N MET A 1 -2.54 -5.02 11.53
CA MET A 1 -1.47 -4.35 12.34
C MET A 1 -1.77 -2.84 12.40
N PRO A 2 -2.11 -2.25 13.55
CA PRO A 2 -2.80 -0.95 13.60
C PRO A 2 -1.89 0.30 13.70
N PHE A 3 -0.73 0.35 13.03
CA PHE A 3 0.29 1.38 13.37
C PHE A 3 0.70 2.35 12.27
N LEU A 4 0.16 2.27 11.06
CA LEU A 4 0.40 3.32 10.06
C LEU A 4 -0.65 4.41 10.24
N LYS A 5 -0.26 5.52 10.88
CA LYS A 5 -1.16 6.67 11.15
C LYS A 5 -1.90 7.16 9.90
N ASN A 6 -1.25 7.05 8.74
CA ASN A 6 -1.76 7.53 7.45
C ASN A 6 -2.18 6.39 6.52
N GLY A 7 -2.23 5.15 7.01
CA GLY A 7 -2.41 3.96 6.19
C GLY A 7 -1.15 3.61 5.37
N GLY A 8 -1.23 2.54 4.59
CA GLY A 8 -0.14 2.12 3.74
C GLY A 8 -0.55 1.01 2.79
N LEU A 9 0.31 0.74 1.81
CA LEU A 9 0.06 -0.25 0.77
C LEU A 9 1.26 -1.17 0.63
N PHE A 10 0.97 -2.46 0.46
CA PHE A 10 1.97 -3.41 0.02
C PHE A 10 2.08 -3.38 -1.51
N ILE A 11 3.30 -3.22 -2.01
CA ILE A 11 3.61 -3.14 -3.44
C ILE A 11 4.55 -4.29 -3.79
N PRO A 12 4.07 -5.30 -4.54
CA PRO A 12 4.93 -6.39 -5.00
C PRO A 12 5.98 -5.83 -5.96
N THR A 13 7.25 -6.05 -5.63
CA THR A 13 8.37 -5.56 -6.42
C THR A 13 9.61 -6.41 -6.19
N ASN A 14 10.39 -6.57 -7.24
CA ASN A 14 11.68 -7.26 -7.20
C ASN A 14 12.86 -6.30 -7.06
N LYS A 15 12.59 -4.99 -7.01
CA LYS A 15 13.59 -3.94 -6.79
C LYS A 15 14.05 -3.96 -5.34
N THR A 16 15.32 -3.64 -5.14
CA THR A 16 15.90 -3.47 -3.82
C THR A 16 15.63 -2.06 -3.34
N TYR A 17 15.28 -1.95 -2.07
CA TYR A 17 15.02 -0.70 -1.38
C TYR A 17 15.60 -0.78 0.02
N GLU A 18 15.73 0.38 0.68
CA GLU A 18 16.16 0.48 2.06
C GLU A 18 15.01 0.88 2.99
N MET A 19 15.08 0.43 4.25
CA MET A 19 14.09 0.80 5.26
C MET A 19 14.15 2.30 5.53
N GLY A 20 12.99 2.96 5.55
CA GLY A 20 12.90 4.41 5.76
C GLY A 20 13.20 5.25 4.52
N GLU A 21 13.55 4.64 3.39
CA GLU A 21 13.75 5.35 2.12
C GLU A 21 12.44 6.03 1.67
N GLU A 22 12.53 7.28 1.22
CA GLU A 22 11.41 8.01 0.64
C GLU A 22 11.20 7.59 -0.81
N VAL A 23 9.95 7.30 -1.16
CA VAL A 23 9.54 6.84 -2.47
C VAL A 23 8.35 7.64 -2.98
N PHE A 24 8.33 7.85 -4.29
CA PHE A 24 7.20 8.47 -4.98
C PHE A 24 6.60 7.46 -5.95
N ILE A 25 5.29 7.23 -5.82
CA ILE A 25 4.60 6.14 -6.50
C ILE A 25 3.38 6.69 -7.21
N LEU A 26 3.16 6.22 -8.44
CA LEU A 26 1.91 6.43 -9.16
C LEU A 26 1.03 5.22 -8.92
N LEU A 27 -0.05 5.41 -8.18
CA LEU A 27 -1.03 4.36 -7.87
C LEU A 27 -2.21 4.44 -8.83
N THR A 28 -2.60 3.30 -9.36
CA THR A 28 -3.85 3.12 -10.10
C THR A 28 -4.74 2.21 -9.28
N LEU A 29 -5.94 2.67 -8.94
CA LEU A 29 -6.93 1.90 -8.21
C LEU A 29 -7.90 1.24 -9.19
N LEU A 30 -8.49 0.11 -8.77
CA LEU A 30 -9.28 -0.82 -9.59
C LEU A 30 -10.04 -0.20 -10.77
N ASP A 31 -10.99 0.67 -10.48
CA ASP A 31 -11.93 1.21 -11.47
C ASP A 31 -11.58 2.64 -11.91
N GLU A 32 -10.40 3.11 -11.54
CA GLU A 32 -9.98 4.48 -11.80
C GLU A 32 -8.82 4.53 -12.79
N PRO A 33 -9.01 5.13 -13.98
CA PRO A 33 -7.94 5.25 -14.96
C PRO A 33 -6.88 6.28 -14.55
N GLU A 34 -7.18 7.13 -13.58
CA GLU A 34 -6.30 8.20 -13.15
C GLU A 34 -5.20 7.68 -12.22
N LYS A 35 -3.95 8.01 -12.55
CA LYS A 35 -2.80 7.71 -11.72
C LYS A 35 -2.70 8.75 -10.62
N ILE A 36 -2.81 8.30 -9.38
CA ILE A 36 -2.70 9.17 -8.22
C ILE A 36 -1.23 9.16 -7.76
N PRO A 37 -0.52 10.29 -7.82
CA PRO A 37 0.80 10.40 -7.20
C PRO A 37 0.68 10.32 -5.68
N VAL A 38 1.55 9.53 -5.07
CA VAL A 38 1.64 9.39 -3.62
C VAL A 38 3.10 9.34 -3.20
N ALA A 39 3.49 10.25 -2.32
CA ALA A 39 4.72 10.17 -1.56
C ALA A 39 4.54 9.27 -0.33
N GLY A 40 5.56 8.46 -0.05
CA GLY A 40 5.60 7.62 1.13
C GLY A 40 7.00 7.22 1.51
N ASN A 41 7.12 6.53 2.63
CA ASN A 41 8.36 5.97 3.11
C ASN A 41 8.24 4.45 3.28
N ILE A 42 9.34 3.75 3.10
CA ILE A 42 9.35 2.29 3.23
C ILE A 42 9.30 1.90 4.70
N ALA A 43 8.18 1.29 5.09
CA ALA A 43 7.90 0.89 6.47
C ALA A 43 8.26 -0.57 6.76
N TRP A 44 8.28 -1.44 5.74
CA TRP A 44 8.83 -2.79 5.84
C TRP A 44 9.21 -3.34 4.46
N ILE A 45 10.06 -4.37 4.44
CA ILE A 45 10.51 -5.04 3.22
C ILE A 45 10.23 -6.53 3.35
N THR A 46 9.61 -7.11 2.33
CA THR A 46 9.37 -8.56 2.22
C THR A 46 10.37 -9.14 1.22
N PRO A 47 11.38 -9.89 1.68
CA PRO A 47 12.44 -10.39 0.81
C PRO A 47 11.93 -11.47 -0.15
N LYS A 48 12.69 -11.69 -1.23
CA LYS A 48 12.49 -12.84 -2.12
C LYS A 48 12.68 -14.13 -1.30
N ALA A 49 11.74 -15.06 -1.46
CA ALA A 49 11.66 -16.31 -0.69
C ALA A 49 11.27 -16.15 0.80
N ALA A 50 10.50 -15.10 1.15
CA ALA A 50 9.83 -15.03 2.44
C ALA A 50 8.96 -16.29 2.69
N GLN A 51 8.99 -16.78 3.94
CA GLN A 51 8.30 -18.00 4.34
C GLN A 51 6.79 -17.85 4.12
N GLY A 52 6.14 -18.86 3.51
CA GLY A 52 4.69 -18.85 3.28
C GLY A 52 4.21 -18.34 1.91
N ASN A 53 5.04 -18.41 0.87
CA ASN A 53 4.67 -18.05 -0.51
C ASN A 53 4.22 -16.58 -0.67
N GLN A 54 4.72 -15.69 0.18
CA GLN A 54 4.43 -14.27 0.06
C GLN A 54 5.23 -13.68 -1.11
N ALA A 55 4.56 -12.82 -1.90
CA ALA A 55 5.24 -12.08 -2.96
C ALA A 55 6.32 -11.18 -2.36
N ALA A 56 7.49 -11.13 -3.02
CA ALA A 56 8.52 -10.16 -2.66
C ALA A 56 8.00 -8.74 -2.92
N GLY A 57 8.33 -7.81 -2.02
CA GLY A 57 7.89 -6.44 -2.19
C GLY A 57 8.20 -5.54 -1.00
N ILE A 58 7.57 -4.38 -1.00
CA ILE A 58 7.75 -3.35 0.01
C ILE A 58 6.39 -2.93 0.57
N GLY A 59 6.37 -2.61 1.85
CA GLY A 59 5.28 -1.89 2.47
C GLY A 59 5.60 -0.41 2.53
N VAL A 60 4.73 0.40 1.95
CA VAL A 60 4.89 1.85 1.90
C VAL A 60 3.89 2.49 2.85
N HIS A 61 4.39 3.27 3.80
CA HIS A 61 3.58 4.15 4.64
C HIS A 61 3.43 5.48 3.91
N PHE A 62 2.19 5.96 3.80
CA PHE A 62 1.93 7.24 3.15
C PHE A 62 2.39 8.43 4.00
N SER A 63 3.06 9.39 3.36
CA SER A 63 3.58 10.58 4.04
C SER A 63 2.46 11.52 4.48
N GLU A 64 2.66 12.18 5.63
CA GLU A 64 1.73 13.16 6.16
C GLU A 64 1.87 14.47 5.35
N GLY A 65 0.79 14.92 4.73
CA GLY A 65 0.77 16.18 3.96
C GLY A 65 0.61 16.03 2.44
N ASP A 66 0.70 14.81 1.90
CA ASP A 66 0.35 14.57 0.49
C ASP A 66 -1.16 14.35 0.35
N GLY A 67 -1.83 15.23 -0.40
CA GLY A 67 -3.25 15.08 -0.70
C GLY A 67 -3.58 13.74 -1.37
N GLY A 68 -2.62 13.16 -2.10
CA GLY A 68 -2.75 11.84 -2.72
C GLY A 68 -3.01 10.72 -1.72
N ALA A 69 -2.38 10.75 -0.54
CA ALA A 69 -2.55 9.73 0.50
C ALA A 69 -4.00 9.64 1.01
N ASN A 70 -4.62 10.80 1.27
CA ASN A 70 -6.01 10.87 1.73
C ASN A 70 -7.00 10.44 0.65
N VAL A 71 -6.73 10.79 -0.62
CA VAL A 71 -7.55 10.37 -1.75
C VAL A 71 -7.48 8.85 -1.93
N VAL A 72 -6.28 8.27 -1.92
CA VAL A 72 -6.09 6.81 -2.04
C VAL A 72 -6.74 6.08 -0.87
N ARG A 73 -6.54 6.57 0.36
CA ARG A 73 -7.17 5.98 1.55
C ARG A 73 -8.69 6.01 1.47
N GLY A 74 -9.29 7.16 1.18
CA GLY A 74 -10.75 7.29 1.08
C GLY A 74 -11.34 6.40 -0.01
N LYS A 75 -10.65 6.27 -1.15
CA LYS A 75 -11.06 5.37 -2.23
C LYS A 75 -10.95 3.90 -1.84
N ILE A 76 -9.84 3.49 -1.21
CA ILE A 76 -9.69 2.13 -0.67
C ILE A 76 -10.78 1.84 0.36
N GLU A 77 -11.03 2.75 1.31
CA GLU A 77 -12.09 2.60 2.32
C GLU A 77 -13.46 2.48 1.65
N ASN A 78 -13.80 3.32 0.68
CA ASN A 78 -15.06 3.23 -0.07
C ASN A 78 -15.21 1.87 -0.79
N HIS A 79 -14.17 1.39 -1.47
CA HIS A 79 -14.20 0.07 -2.12
C HIS A 79 -14.26 -1.09 -1.11
N LEU A 80 -13.69 -0.92 0.07
CA LEU A 80 -13.69 -1.92 1.13
C LEU A 80 -14.99 -1.93 1.93
N VAL A 81 -15.72 -0.81 2.02
CA VAL A 81 -17.07 -0.76 2.63
C VAL A 81 -18.02 -1.75 1.95
N ASP A 82 -17.94 -1.89 0.62
CA ASP A 82 -18.71 -2.90 -0.12
C ASP A 82 -18.17 -4.33 0.08
N LYS A 83 -16.87 -4.49 0.37
CA LYS A 83 -16.22 -5.78 0.62
C LYS A 83 -16.17 -6.22 2.07
N LEU A 84 -16.55 -5.39 3.05
CA LEU A 84 -16.69 -5.76 4.45
C LEU A 84 -17.74 -6.88 4.67
N LYS A 85 -18.57 -7.16 3.66
CA LYS A 85 -19.49 -8.30 3.59
C LYS A 85 -18.94 -9.52 2.83
N SER A 86 -17.68 -9.49 2.38
CA SER A 86 -17.07 -10.51 1.52
C SER A 86 -16.04 -11.35 2.30
N ASP A 87 -16.24 -12.67 2.37
CA ASP A 87 -15.35 -13.66 3.01
C ASP A 87 -13.99 -13.87 2.27
N LYS A 88 -13.60 -12.98 1.36
CA LYS A 88 -12.35 -13.12 0.59
C LYS A 88 -11.15 -12.62 1.39
N ALA A 89 -10.21 -13.51 1.68
CA ALA A 89 -8.95 -13.19 2.34
C ALA A 89 -8.22 -12.04 1.61
N THR A 90 -7.95 -10.96 2.33
CA THR A 90 -7.15 -9.83 1.84
C THR A 90 -5.69 -9.99 2.23
N TYR A 91 -4.78 -9.51 1.40
CA TYR A 91 -3.36 -9.45 1.73
C TYR A 91 -3.00 -8.33 2.73
N THR A 92 -3.98 -7.53 3.12
CA THR A 92 -3.85 -6.48 4.14
C THR A 92 -4.37 -7.00 5.48
N MET A 93 -3.57 -6.83 6.55
CA MET A 93 -3.83 -7.20 7.95
C MET A 93 -4.03 -5.98 8.86
#